data_AF-A0AAD6KHM0-F1
#
_entry.id   AF-A0AAD6KHM0-F1
#
_cell.length_a   1.000
_cell.length_b   1.000
_cell.length_c   1.000
_cell.angle_alpha   90.00
_cell.angle_beta   90.00
_cell.angle_gamma   90.00
#
_symmetry.space_group_name_H-M   'P 1'
#
loop_
_entity.id
_entity.type
_entity.pdbx_description
1 polymer ?
#
loop_
_entity_poly.entity_id
_entity_poly.type
_entity_poly.pdbx_seq_one_letter_code
_entity_poly.pdbx_strand_id
1 'polypeptide(L)'
;MRYLVDVLGFKTRNIKNYSTLEAYAQAFKNKEIAAVFLEIPLAKLFLAKYCHRFVSVGPTYKVGGFGFAFPRGSPLLASVNEALLNITENGTVQALEKTWITPKTCPEIQSESSSLGPNGFLVLFYITGGTTTAAFVIYVCRTNLSRDRKIWRTISAVPKRWCSLRTPFTTRVASAEIPTHTFPEAPVPPASI
;
A
#
# COMPACT_ATOMS: atom_id res chain seq x y z
N MET A 1 -20.26 33.96 -20.20
CA MET A 1 -19.42 33.10 -21.07
C MET A 1 -18.13 33.77 -21.53
N ARG A 2 -18.14 35.07 -21.88
CA ARG A 2 -16.94 35.85 -22.27
C ARG A 2 -15.75 35.68 -21.31
N TYR A 3 -15.96 35.83 -20.00
CA TYR A 3 -14.89 35.66 -19.01
C TYR A 3 -14.16 34.30 -19.09
N LEU A 4 -14.90 33.21 -19.32
CA LEU A 4 -14.29 31.86 -19.42
C LEU A 4 -13.39 31.74 -20.66
N VAL A 5 -13.76 32.40 -21.76
CA VAL A 5 -13.02 32.32 -23.03
C VAL A 5 -11.89 33.35 -23.05
N ASP A 6 -12.20 34.61 -22.77
CA ASP A 6 -11.31 35.75 -22.97
C ASP A 6 -10.27 35.88 -21.84
N VAL A 7 -10.63 35.51 -20.60
CA VAL A 7 -9.75 35.67 -19.42
C VAL A 7 -9.15 34.34 -19.00
N LEU A 8 -9.96 33.29 -18.89
CA LEU A 8 -9.49 31.97 -18.46
C LEU A 8 -8.97 31.11 -19.62
N GLY A 9 -9.14 31.54 -20.88
CA GLY A 9 -8.59 30.85 -22.05
C GLY A 9 -9.28 29.54 -22.42
N PHE A 10 -10.49 29.27 -21.93
CA PHE A 10 -11.21 28.05 -22.30
C PHE A 10 -11.68 28.10 -23.76
N LYS A 11 -11.43 27.02 -24.51
CA LYS A 11 -11.94 26.87 -25.88
C LYS A 11 -13.46 26.71 -25.85
N THR A 12 -14.19 27.47 -26.65
CA THR A 12 -15.67 27.46 -26.70
C THR A 12 -16.26 26.05 -26.89
N ARG A 13 -15.62 25.21 -27.71
CA ARG A 13 -16.03 23.81 -27.95
C ARG A 13 -16.01 22.91 -26.70
N ASN A 14 -15.26 23.31 -25.66
CA ASN A 14 -15.15 22.57 -24.40
C ASN A 14 -16.13 23.09 -23.34
N ILE A 15 -16.92 24.13 -23.64
CA ILE A 15 -17.86 24.74 -22.69
C ILE A 15 -19.27 24.29 -23.07
N LYS A 16 -19.94 23.61 -22.15
CA LYS A 16 -21.35 23.21 -22.28
C LYS A 16 -22.20 24.05 -21.34
N ASN A 17 -23.43 24.35 -21.77
CA ASN A 17 -24.40 25.08 -20.97
C ASN A 17 -25.44 24.11 -20.42
N TYR A 18 -25.75 24.23 -19.14
CA TYR A 18 -26.79 23.48 -18.46
C TYR A 18 -27.61 24.47 -17.63
N SER A 19 -28.92 24.28 -17.56
CA SER A 19 -29.84 25.23 -16.91
C SER A 19 -30.27 24.80 -15.51
N THR A 20 -30.15 23.51 -15.16
CA THR A 20 -30.68 22.98 -13.90
C THR A 20 -29.60 22.32 -13.06
N LEU A 21 -29.86 22.33 -11.74
CA LEU A 21 -28.95 21.76 -10.75
C LEU A 21 -28.73 20.25 -10.95
N GLU A 22 -29.79 19.56 -11.37
CA GLU A 22 -29.79 18.11 -11.60
C GLU A 22 -29.05 17.75 -12.89
N ALA A 23 -29.14 18.59 -13.91
CA ALA A 23 -28.37 18.40 -15.14
C ALA A 23 -26.86 18.46 -14.87
N TYR A 24 -26.39 19.34 -13.98
CA TYR A 24 -24.97 19.34 -13.57
C TYR A 24 -24.58 18.02 -12.91
N ALA A 25 -25.37 17.54 -11.94
CA ALA A 25 -25.08 16.31 -11.23
C ALA A 25 -25.05 15.09 -12.18
N GLN A 26 -25.98 15.03 -13.14
CA GLN A 26 -26.01 13.97 -14.14
C GLN A 26 -24.83 14.07 -15.11
N ALA A 27 -24.47 15.28 -15.55
CA ALA A 27 -23.31 15.50 -16.41
C ALA A 27 -21.99 15.07 -15.75
N PHE A 28 -21.82 15.33 -14.44
CA PHE A 28 -20.70 14.79 -13.67
C PHE A 28 -20.73 13.27 -13.60
N LYS A 29 -21.89 12.67 -13.31
CA LYS A 29 -22.06 11.20 -13.23
C LYS A 29 -21.73 10.51 -14.56
N ASN A 30 -22.15 11.10 -15.67
CA ASN A 30 -21.90 10.63 -17.03
C ASN A 30 -20.48 10.94 -17.52
N LYS A 31 -19.65 11.63 -16.72
CA LYS A 31 -18.31 12.10 -17.10
C LYS A 31 -18.31 13.02 -18.33
N GLU A 32 -19.42 13.74 -18.57
CA GLU A 32 -19.54 14.70 -19.67
C GLU A 32 -18.82 16.01 -19.39
N ILE A 33 -18.71 16.37 -18.11
CA ILE A 33 -18.01 17.56 -17.62
C ILE A 33 -17.02 17.17 -16.52
N ALA A 34 -15.88 17.87 -16.50
CA ALA A 34 -14.87 17.72 -15.46
C ALA A 34 -15.06 18.74 -14.32
N ALA A 35 -15.66 19.89 -14.61
CA ALA A 35 -15.90 20.96 -13.66
C ALA A 35 -17.09 21.82 -14.11
N VAL A 36 -17.68 22.55 -13.17
CA VAL A 36 -18.73 23.53 -13.42
C VAL A 36 -18.37 24.83 -12.71
N PHE A 37 -18.58 25.96 -13.38
CA PHE A 37 -18.46 27.29 -12.79
C PHE A 37 -19.85 27.74 -12.33
N LEU A 38 -20.01 27.92 -11.02
CA LEU A 38 -21.25 28.36 -10.39
C LEU A 38 -20.99 29.59 -9.54
N GLU A 39 -22.03 30.41 -9.37
CA GLU A 39 -22.00 31.49 -8.37
C GLU A 39 -21.90 30.90 -6.96
N ILE A 40 -21.23 31.60 -6.05
CA ILE A 40 -20.91 31.11 -4.69
C ILE A 40 -22.14 30.57 -3.93
N PRO A 41 -23.28 31.28 -3.82
CA PRO A 41 -24.42 30.74 -3.08
C PRO A 41 -25.04 29.51 -3.76
N LEU A 42 -25.04 29.47 -5.10
CA LEU A 42 -25.52 28.31 -5.85
C LEU A 42 -24.58 27.10 -5.67
N ALA A 43 -23.26 27.33 -5.66
CA ALA A 43 -22.26 26.30 -5.39
C ALA A 43 -22.42 25.73 -3.97
N LYS A 44 -22.60 26.59 -2.96
CA LYS A 44 -22.84 26.14 -1.58
C LYS A 44 -24.13 25.33 -1.46
N LEU A 45 -25.21 25.77 -2.11
CA LEU A 45 -26.48 25.03 -2.16
C LEU A 45 -26.33 23.69 -2.89
N PHE A 46 -25.57 23.64 -3.98
CA PHE A 46 -25.28 22.40 -4.70
C PHE A 46 -24.55 21.39 -3.82
N LEU A 47 -23.49 21.83 -3.15
CA LEU A 47 -22.72 20.98 -2.22
C LEU A 47 -23.56 20.55 -1.03
N ALA A 48 -24.47 21.39 -0.54
CA ALA A 48 -25.43 21.00 0.49
C ALA A 48 -26.39 19.90 -0.01
N LYS A 49 -26.95 20.04 -1.22
CA LYS A 49 -27.90 19.05 -1.79
C LYS A 49 -27.24 17.68 -2.04
N TYR A 50 -25.97 17.66 -2.45
CA TYR A 50 -25.27 16.44 -2.86
C TYR A 50 -24.17 15.99 -1.89
N CYS A 51 -24.03 16.66 -0.75
CA CYS A 51 -23.09 16.34 0.32
C CYS A 51 -21.65 16.12 -0.21
N HIS A 52 -21.01 15.02 0.17
CA HIS A 52 -19.61 14.69 -0.16
C HIS A 52 -19.44 14.04 -1.55
N ARG A 53 -20.46 14.06 -2.43
CA ARG A 53 -20.32 13.56 -3.81
C ARG A 53 -19.55 14.51 -4.71
N PHE A 54 -19.53 15.79 -4.36
CA PHE A 54 -18.86 16.82 -5.12
C PHE A 54 -18.06 17.71 -4.19
N VAL A 55 -17.06 18.39 -4.73
CA VAL A 55 -16.18 19.28 -3.98
C VAL A 55 -15.96 20.57 -4.78
N SER A 56 -15.85 21.68 -4.07
CA SER A 56 -15.37 22.93 -4.67
C SER A 56 -13.85 22.85 -4.80
N VAL A 57 -13.33 23.18 -5.98
CA VAL A 57 -11.88 23.17 -6.26
C VAL A 57 -11.47 24.46 -6.96
N GLY A 58 -10.21 24.84 -6.76
CA GLY A 58 -9.61 25.99 -7.43
C GLY A 58 -9.96 27.35 -6.79
N PRO A 59 -9.50 28.45 -7.42
CA PRO A 59 -9.72 29.80 -6.92
C PRO A 59 -11.16 30.27 -7.16
N THR A 60 -11.66 31.08 -6.24
CA THR A 60 -12.95 31.74 -6.38
C THR A 60 -12.79 33.03 -7.21
N TYR A 61 -13.43 33.09 -8.37
CA TYR A 61 -13.45 34.29 -9.21
C TYR A 61 -14.60 35.20 -8.79
N LYS A 62 -14.30 36.43 -8.34
CA LYS A 62 -15.31 37.44 -8.02
C LYS A 62 -15.82 38.10 -9.30
N VAL A 63 -16.86 37.51 -9.89
CA VAL A 63 -17.51 38.02 -11.10
C VAL A 63 -18.91 38.53 -10.73
N GLY A 64 -18.97 39.71 -10.10
CA GLY A 64 -20.23 40.38 -9.74
C GLY A 64 -20.87 39.92 -8.42
N GLY A 65 -22.18 40.18 -8.27
CA GLY A 65 -22.96 39.88 -7.07
C GLY A 65 -24.46 40.14 -7.26
N PHE A 66 -25.26 39.79 -6.24
CA PHE A 66 -26.71 40.02 -6.21
C PHE A 66 -27.04 41.41 -5.67
N GLY A 67 -28.16 41.97 -6.12
CA GLY A 67 -28.65 43.26 -5.65
C GLY A 67 -30.13 43.46 -5.95
N PHE A 68 -30.70 44.48 -5.32
CA PHE A 68 -32.08 44.91 -5.56
C PHE A 68 -32.11 46.01 -6.62
N ALA A 69 -33.09 45.97 -7.51
CA ALA A 69 -33.27 46.96 -8.57
C ALA A 69 -34.49 47.83 -8.29
N PHE A 70 -34.31 49.15 -8.38
CA PHE A 70 -35.36 50.14 -8.19
C PHE A 70 -35.43 51.08 -9.41
N PRO A 71 -36.61 51.65 -9.72
CA PRO A 71 -36.73 52.73 -10.70
C PRO A 71 -35.85 53.92 -10.32
N ARG A 72 -35.36 54.66 -11.33
CA ARG A 72 -34.60 55.88 -11.10
C ARG A 72 -35.44 56.89 -10.31
N GLY A 73 -34.85 57.48 -9.27
CA GLY A 73 -35.51 58.43 -8.39
C GLY A 73 -36.42 57.82 -7.32
N SER A 74 -36.42 56.48 -7.15
CA SER A 74 -37.21 55.85 -6.11
C SER A 74 -36.78 56.30 -4.70
N PRO A 75 -37.70 56.80 -3.84
CA PRO A 75 -37.37 57.19 -2.48
C PRO A 75 -36.99 55.98 -1.60
N LEU A 76 -37.34 54.76 -2.03
CA LEU A 76 -37.08 53.52 -1.28
C LEU A 76 -35.62 53.08 -1.33
N LEU A 77 -34.85 53.55 -2.31
CA LEU A 77 -33.47 53.11 -2.52
C LEU A 77 -32.60 53.38 -1.28
N ALA A 78 -32.74 54.56 -0.69
CA ALA A 78 -31.96 54.96 0.48
C ALA A 78 -32.30 54.07 1.69
N SER A 79 -33.58 53.93 2.00
CA SER A 79 -34.05 53.12 3.12
C SER A 79 -33.70 51.63 2.98
N VAL A 80 -33.80 51.07 1.76
CA VAL A 80 -33.42 49.67 1.52
C VAL A 80 -31.91 49.48 1.65
N ASN A 81 -31.11 50.40 1.14
CA ASN A 81 -29.66 50.31 1.26
C ASN A 81 -29.20 50.40 2.72
N GLU A 82 -29.80 51.30 3.50
CA GLU A 82 -29.55 51.42 4.93
C GLU A 82 -29.95 50.15 5.69
N ALA A 83 -31.14 49.61 5.41
CA ALA A 83 -31.58 48.34 6.00
C ALA A 83 -30.65 47.18 5.60
N LEU A 84 -30.23 47.12 4.34
CA LEU A 84 -29.32 46.09 3.83
C LEU A 84 -27.94 46.16 4.51
N LEU A 85 -27.40 47.37 4.72
CA LEU A 85 -26.15 47.56 5.46
C LEU A 85 -26.29 47.07 6.90
N ASN A 86 -27.35 47.49 7.59
CA ASN A 86 -27.59 47.11 8.98
C ASN A 86 -27.69 45.58 9.16
N ILE A 87 -28.46 44.87 8.32
CA ILE A 87 -28.56 43.41 8.41
C ILE A 87 -27.27 42.67 8.03
N THR A 88 -26.41 43.30 7.23
CA THR A 88 -25.12 42.73 6.83
C THR A 88 -24.10 42.88 7.94
N GLU A 89 -24.03 44.06 8.57
CA GLU A 89 -23.13 44.35 9.70
C GLU A 89 -23.50 43.57 10.95
N ASN A 90 -24.80 43.41 11.24
CA ASN A 90 -25.29 42.62 12.38
C ASN A 90 -25.14 41.09 12.17
N GLY A 91 -24.66 40.65 11.00
CA GLY A 91 -24.45 39.23 10.71
C GLY A 91 -25.73 38.43 10.44
N THR A 92 -26.90 39.08 10.39
CA THR A 92 -28.20 38.43 10.08
C THR A 92 -28.14 37.69 8.74
N VAL A 93 -27.47 38.27 7.73
CA VAL A 93 -27.28 37.62 6.42
C VAL A 93 -26.53 36.29 6.56
N GLN A 94 -25.49 36.24 7.39
CA GLN A 94 -24.72 35.02 7.63
C GLN A 94 -25.55 33.97 8.39
N ALA A 95 -26.37 34.41 9.36
CA ALA A 95 -27.28 33.53 10.08
C ALA A 95 -28.31 32.89 9.11
N LEU A 96 -28.91 33.70 8.23
CA LEU A 96 -29.80 33.21 7.18
C LEU A 96 -29.08 32.22 6.27
N GLU A 97 -27.88 32.54 5.80
CA GLU A 97 -27.10 31.63 4.95
C GLU A 97 -26.93 30.26 5.62
N LYS A 98 -26.56 30.24 6.90
CA LYS A 98 -26.42 28.99 7.66
C LYS A 98 -27.76 28.26 7.83
N THR A 99 -28.85 28.98 8.10
CA THR A 99 -30.17 28.35 8.31
C THR A 99 -30.75 27.76 7.02
N TRP A 100 -30.56 28.41 5.88
CA TRP A 100 -31.21 28.05 4.62
C TRP A 100 -30.33 27.19 3.70
N ILE A 101 -29.00 27.35 3.73
CA ILE A 101 -28.07 26.64 2.82
C ILE A 101 -27.45 25.40 3.48
N THR A 102 -27.35 25.34 4.81
CA THR A 102 -26.74 24.16 5.48
C THR A 102 -27.62 22.93 5.32
N PRO A 103 -27.08 21.79 4.85
CA PRO A 103 -27.84 20.56 4.73
C PRO A 103 -28.21 20.06 6.12
N LYS A 104 -29.51 19.85 6.37
CA LYS A 104 -30.03 19.42 7.68
C LYS A 104 -29.65 17.97 8.01
N THR A 105 -29.42 17.13 7.00
CA THR A 105 -29.05 15.72 7.18
C THR A 105 -28.36 15.24 5.93
N CYS A 106 -27.03 15.32 5.89
CA CYS A 106 -26.28 14.48 4.96
C CYS A 106 -26.27 13.09 5.55
N PRO A 107 -26.79 12.05 4.86
CA PRO A 107 -26.49 10.70 5.28
C PRO A 107 -24.99 10.60 5.34
N GLU A 108 -24.47 10.14 6.46
CA GLU A 108 -23.12 9.63 6.54
C GLU A 108 -23.10 8.48 5.54
N ILE A 109 -22.76 8.79 4.29
CA ILE A 109 -22.23 7.74 3.43
C ILE A 109 -21.08 7.26 4.29
N GLN A 110 -21.13 5.97 4.61
CA GLN A 110 -19.95 5.20 4.92
C GLN A 110 -18.99 5.51 3.78
N SER A 111 -18.29 6.63 3.95
CA SER A 111 -17.03 6.88 3.35
C SER A 111 -16.32 5.70 3.95
N GLU A 112 -16.22 4.63 3.16
CA GLU A 112 -15.02 3.83 3.04
C GLU A 112 -13.90 4.87 3.06
N SER A 113 -13.60 5.33 4.28
CA SER A 113 -12.54 6.24 4.53
C SER A 113 -11.43 5.45 3.94
N SER A 114 -10.82 5.99 2.88
CA SER A 114 -9.60 5.43 2.36
C SER A 114 -8.50 5.69 3.39
N SER A 115 -8.79 5.48 4.69
CA SER A 115 -7.92 4.88 5.66
C SER A 115 -7.14 3.84 4.88
N LEU A 116 -5.87 4.15 4.69
CA LEU A 116 -4.93 3.29 4.02
C LEU A 116 -4.91 1.99 4.83
N GLY A 117 -5.78 1.07 4.45
CA GLY A 117 -5.87 -0.23 5.10
C GLY A 117 -4.52 -0.92 4.98
N PRO A 118 -4.26 -1.94 5.80
CA PRO A 118 -3.02 -2.72 5.73
C PRO A 118 -2.69 -3.22 4.30
N ASN A 119 -3.69 -3.33 3.42
CA ASN A 119 -3.52 -3.61 1.99
C ASN A 119 -2.61 -2.60 1.25
N GLY A 120 -2.69 -1.30 1.56
CA GLY A 120 -1.84 -0.28 0.93
C GLY A 120 -0.36 -0.40 1.32
N PHE A 121 -0.08 -1.07 2.44
CA PHE A 121 1.26 -1.26 2.98
C PHE A 121 1.81 -2.68 2.78
N LEU A 122 1.10 -3.56 2.05
CA LEU A 122 1.55 -4.93 1.79
C LEU A 122 2.93 -4.98 1.15
N VAL A 123 3.22 -4.09 0.21
CA VAL A 123 4.54 -4.00 -0.45
C VAL A 123 5.64 -3.75 0.57
N LEU A 124 5.42 -2.85 1.53
CA LEU A 124 6.40 -2.56 2.59
C LEU A 124 6.60 -3.76 3.51
N PHE A 125 5.52 -4.50 3.78
CA PHE A 125 5.56 -5.72 4.59
C PHE A 125 6.35 -6.84 3.89
N TYR A 126 6.15 -7.02 2.58
CA TYR A 126 6.91 -7.99 1.78
C TYR A 126 8.40 -7.64 1.70
N ILE A 127 8.74 -6.36 1.54
CA ILE A 127 10.14 -5.93 1.47
C ILE A 127 10.83 -6.16 2.81
N THR A 128 10.28 -5.61 3.90
CA THR A 128 10.91 -5.68 5.23
C THR A 128 10.93 -7.11 5.79
N GLY A 129 9.84 -7.86 5.62
CA GLY A 129 9.77 -9.28 5.97
C GLY A 129 10.72 -10.13 5.14
N GLY A 130 10.78 -9.89 3.83
CA GLY A 130 11.66 -10.59 2.90
C GLY A 130 13.14 -10.36 3.20
N THR A 131 13.56 -9.11 3.40
CA THR A 131 14.96 -8.78 3.72
C THR A 131 15.39 -9.39 5.04
N THR A 132 14.53 -9.32 6.07
CA THR A 132 14.84 -9.86 7.40
C THR A 132 14.95 -11.38 7.36
N THR A 133 14.03 -12.05 6.67
CA THR A 133 14.05 -13.51 6.52
C THR A 133 15.27 -13.97 5.71
N ALA A 134 15.59 -13.30 4.61
CA ALA A 134 16.76 -13.63 3.80
C ALA A 134 18.08 -13.44 4.59
N ALA A 135 18.23 -12.34 5.32
CA ALA A 135 19.39 -12.09 6.16
C ALA A 135 19.55 -13.17 7.25
N PHE A 136 18.44 -13.55 7.89
CA PHE A 136 18.42 -14.61 8.90
C PHE A 136 18.82 -15.97 8.32
N VAL A 137 18.26 -16.36 7.17
CA VAL A 137 18.62 -17.62 6.48
C VAL A 137 20.11 -17.63 6.09
N ILE A 138 20.62 -16.53 5.53
CA ILE A 138 22.04 -16.41 5.18
C ILE A 138 22.93 -16.58 6.42
N TYR A 139 22.57 -15.96 7.55
CA TYR A 139 23.31 -16.08 8.80
C TYR A 139 23.34 -17.53 9.32
N VAL A 140 22.19 -18.21 9.34
CA VAL A 140 22.09 -19.61 9.79
C VAL A 140 22.86 -20.54 8.86
N CYS A 141 22.76 -20.38 7.53
CA CYS A 141 23.53 -21.17 6.58
C CYS A 141 25.04 -20.94 6.73
N ARG A 142 25.48 -19.68 6.89
CA ARG A 142 26.88 -19.33 7.10
C ARG A 142 27.44 -19.97 8.36
N THR A 143 26.72 -19.89 9.47
CA THR A 143 27.16 -20.44 10.76
C THR A 143 27.23 -21.97 10.73
N ASN A 144 26.20 -22.66 10.23
CA ASN A 144 26.18 -24.12 10.11
C ASN A 144 27.24 -24.65 9.14
N LEU A 145 27.34 -24.09 7.92
CA LEU A 145 28.36 -24.49 6.94
C LEU A 145 29.77 -24.19 7.46
N SER A 146 29.96 -23.11 8.23
CA SER A 146 31.26 -22.83 8.86
C SER A 146 31.59 -23.79 10.00
N ARG A 147 30.57 -24.26 10.75
CA ARG A 147 30.75 -25.25 11.82
C ARG A 147 31.15 -26.59 11.24
N ASP A 148 30.45 -27.05 10.21
CA ASP A 148 30.79 -28.28 9.48
C ASP A 148 32.14 -28.16 8.77
N ARG A 149 32.42 -27.02 8.11
CA ARG A 149 33.72 -26.80 7.46
C ARG A 149 34.88 -26.73 8.46
N LYS A 150 34.69 -26.18 9.67
CA LYS A 150 35.71 -26.19 10.74
C LYS A 150 35.96 -27.61 11.26
N ILE A 151 34.89 -28.38 11.49
CA ILE A 151 34.98 -29.78 11.94
C ILE A 151 35.63 -30.68 10.86
N TRP A 152 35.26 -30.52 9.59
CA TRP A 152 35.90 -31.24 8.49
C TRP A 152 37.37 -30.83 8.28
N ARG A 153 37.72 -29.56 8.50
CA ARG A 153 39.12 -29.09 8.46
C ARG A 153 39.97 -29.67 9.60
N THR A 154 39.42 -29.81 10.81
CA THR A 154 40.15 -30.44 11.91
C THR A 154 40.28 -31.94 11.70
N ILE A 155 39.23 -32.61 11.20
CA ILE A 155 39.25 -34.06 10.90
C ILE A 155 40.23 -34.39 9.76
N SER A 156 40.32 -33.56 8.73
CA SER A 156 41.26 -33.76 7.60
C SER A 156 42.72 -33.37 7.91
N ALA A 157 42.99 -32.76 9.06
CA ALA A 157 44.35 -32.49 9.54
C ALA A 157 44.97 -33.67 10.30
N VAL A 158 44.15 -34.62 10.79
CA VAL A 158 44.62 -35.80 11.54
C VAL A 158 45.37 -36.84 10.68
N PRO A 159 44.99 -37.14 9.41
CA PRO A 159 45.65 -38.19 8.62
C PRO A 159 47.08 -37.84 8.19
N LYS A 160 47.43 -36.55 8.09
CA LYS A 160 48.78 -36.13 7.66
C LYS A 160 49.86 -36.34 8.73
N ARG A 161 49.47 -36.52 9.99
CA ARG A 161 50.42 -36.78 11.10
C ARG A 161 50.64 -38.28 11.36
N TRP A 162 49.81 -39.16 10.80
CA TRP A 162 49.93 -40.62 10.97
C TRP A 162 50.69 -41.30 9.82
N CYS A 163 50.78 -40.67 8.63
CA CYS A 163 51.56 -41.22 7.52
C CYS A 163 53.08 -41.06 7.68
N SER A 164 53.59 -40.30 8.67
CA SER A 164 55.04 -40.18 8.90
C SER A 164 55.60 -41.17 9.93
N LEU A 165 54.79 -42.06 10.50
CA LEU A 165 55.21 -43.00 11.55
C LEU A 165 54.80 -44.45 11.27
N ARG A 166 54.80 -44.87 10.00
CA ARG A 166 54.77 -46.28 9.60
C ARG A 166 55.95 -46.56 8.68
N THR A 167 57.10 -46.89 9.27
CA THR A 167 58.16 -47.63 8.59
C THR A 167 57.63 -49.02 8.20
N PRO A 168 57.96 -49.56 7.02
CA PRO A 168 57.50 -50.87 6.59
C PRO A 168 58.22 -51.97 7.38
N PHE A 169 57.48 -52.82 8.10
CA PHE A 169 58.00 -54.06 8.66
C PHE A 169 57.86 -55.15 7.60
N THR A 170 58.97 -55.59 7.02
CA THR A 170 59.04 -56.70 6.08
C THR A 170 58.69 -58.01 6.78
N THR A 171 57.70 -58.72 6.26
CA THR A 171 57.26 -60.03 6.73
C THR A 171 58.33 -61.09 6.45
N ARG A 172 58.88 -61.74 7.48
CA ARG A 172 59.53 -63.06 7.34
C ARG A 172 58.59 -64.11 7.91
N VAL A 173 58.08 -64.97 7.04
CA VAL A 173 57.32 -66.17 7.43
C VAL A 173 58.34 -67.28 7.71
N ALA A 174 58.38 -67.76 8.94
CA ALA A 174 59.05 -69.01 9.28
C ALA A 174 57.99 -70.11 9.37
N SER A 175 58.14 -71.14 8.54
CA SER A 175 57.32 -72.35 8.57
C SER A 175 57.64 -73.15 9.83
N ALA A 176 56.61 -73.54 10.58
CA ALA A 176 56.73 -74.50 11.68
C ALA A 176 56.03 -75.81 11.28
N GLU A 177 56.75 -76.91 11.35
CA GLU A 177 56.29 -78.27 11.07
C GLU A 177 55.28 -78.75 12.13
N ILE A 178 54.28 -79.52 11.70
CA ILE A 178 53.21 -80.10 12.52
C ILE A 178 53.62 -81.53 12.91
N PRO A 179 53.63 -81.93 14.21
CA PRO A 179 53.98 -83.29 14.60
C PRO A 179 52.80 -84.26 14.39
N THR A 180 53.09 -85.36 13.70
CA THR A 180 52.20 -86.50 13.45
C THR A 180 52.10 -87.38 14.70
N HIS A 181 50.89 -87.59 15.23
CA HIS A 181 50.62 -88.61 16.24
C HIS A 181 49.76 -89.73 15.61
N THR A 182 50.33 -90.93 15.51
CA THR A 182 49.66 -92.15 15.07
C THR A 182 49.37 -93.03 16.29
N PHE A 183 48.09 -93.40 16.48
CA PHE A 183 47.66 -94.41 17.46
C PHE A 183 47.82 -95.82 16.88
N PRO A 184 48.27 -96.83 17.66
CA PRO A 184 48.37 -98.21 17.19
C PRO A 184 47.02 -98.96 17.23
N GLU A 185 46.79 -99.73 16.17
CA GLU A 185 45.60 -100.54 15.88
C GLU A 185 45.69 -101.94 16.51
N ALA A 186 44.55 -102.52 16.88
CA ALA A 186 44.43 -103.81 17.56
C ALA A 186 44.57 -105.01 16.59
N PRO A 187 45.09 -106.17 17.03
CA PRO A 187 45.36 -107.31 16.15
C PRO A 187 44.10 -108.17 15.88
N VAL A 188 43.92 -108.55 14.61
CA VAL A 188 42.92 -109.50 14.11
C VAL A 188 43.60 -110.86 13.82
N PRO A 189 42.97 -112.01 14.16
CA PRO A 189 43.63 -113.33 14.23
C PRO A 189 43.90 -114.02 12.88
N PRO A 190 44.81 -115.02 12.85
CA PRO A 190 45.21 -115.72 11.63
C PRO A 190 44.26 -116.87 11.23
N ALA A 191 44.13 -117.10 9.92
CA ALA A 191 43.57 -118.33 9.36
C ALA A 191 44.69 -119.16 8.69
N SER A 192 44.88 -120.37 9.23
CA SER A 192 45.22 -121.64 8.55
C SER A 192 46.21 -121.62 7.38
N ILE A 193 47.41 -122.20 7.55
CA ILE A 193 47.75 -123.65 7.47
C ILE A 193 48.93 -123.92 8.40
#